data_AF-A0A8E6B2L0-F1
#
_entry.id   AF-A0A8E6B2L0-F1
#
_cell.length_a   1.000
_cell.length_b   1.000
_cell.length_c   1.000
_cell.angle_alpha   90.00
_cell.angle_beta   90.00
_cell.angle_gamma   90.00
#
_symmetry.space_group_name_H-M   'P 1'
#
loop_
_entity.id
_entity.type
_entity.pdbx_description
1 polymer ?
#
loop_
_entity_poly.entity_id
_entity_poly.type
_entity_poly.pdbx_seq_one_letter_code
_entity_poly.pdbx_strand_id
1 'polypeptide(L)'
;MQSLINTRLDTIDRLLLGQVSRVDRVSIVKEVESQIYELIALKDADSISREDVLEILGKLDPPEAYLPEEGSTPERVIIARKKSSSESIVIPIAKNPPRELGRLGGILGLTSLGMLLLSFGVLILIALKNYIQDPQNFAFALGFSLIIPVATCTSGLVVSIIGVKRKFMPIAGIIASTMTISIILALIGLILFFISDKPLSYAG
;
A
#
# COMPACT_ATOMS: atom_id res chain seq x y z
N MET A 1 -15.16 -15.74 -24.83
CA MET A 1 -14.01 -14.83 -25.03
C MET A 1 -12.69 -15.49 -24.65
N GLN A 2 -12.60 -16.14 -23.49
CA GLN A 2 -11.40 -16.89 -23.06
C GLN A 2 -10.83 -17.84 -24.13
N SER A 3 -11.70 -18.50 -24.91
CA SER A 3 -11.30 -19.38 -26.01
C SER A 3 -10.44 -18.69 -27.09
N LEU A 4 -10.70 -17.41 -27.41
CA LEU A 4 -9.91 -16.66 -28.39
C LEU A 4 -8.51 -16.32 -27.87
N ILE A 5 -8.43 -15.92 -26.61
CA ILE A 5 -7.17 -15.62 -25.92
C ILE A 5 -6.31 -16.88 -25.87
N ASN A 6 -6.89 -17.99 -25.41
CA ASN A 6 -6.19 -19.28 -25.33
C ASN A 6 -5.70 -19.73 -26.72
N THR A 7 -6.53 -19.60 -27.77
CA THR A 7 -6.13 -19.97 -29.14
C THR A 7 -4.93 -19.15 -29.62
N ARG A 8 -4.89 -17.85 -29.29
CA ARG A 8 -3.76 -16.98 -29.65
C ARG A 8 -2.50 -17.34 -28.87
N LEU A 9 -2.61 -17.57 -27.55
CA LEU A 9 -1.49 -17.99 -26.73
C LEU A 9 -0.93 -19.35 -27.17
N ASP A 10 -1.81 -20.31 -27.50
CA ASP A 10 -1.42 -21.61 -28.06
C ASP A 10 -0.70 -21.47 -29.40
N THR A 11 -1.12 -20.52 -30.24
CA THR A 11 -0.45 -20.24 -31.52
C THR A 11 0.96 -19.69 -31.28
N ILE A 12 1.13 -18.79 -30.32
CA ILE A 12 2.43 -18.25 -29.92
C ILE A 12 3.31 -19.36 -29.33
N ASP A 13 2.80 -20.17 -28.41
CA ASP A 13 3.53 -21.30 -27.82
C ASP A 13 4.00 -22.28 -28.91
N ARG A 14 3.13 -22.61 -29.87
CA ARG A 14 3.48 -23.49 -31.00
C ARG A 14 4.56 -22.91 -31.91
N LEU A 15 4.53 -21.60 -32.18
CA LEU A 15 5.56 -20.95 -33.00
C LEU A 15 6.91 -20.86 -32.28
N LEU A 16 6.89 -20.78 -30.96
CA LEU A 16 8.08 -20.78 -30.11
C LEU A 16 8.65 -22.20 -29.85
N LEU A 17 7.93 -23.26 -30.23
CA LEU A 17 8.45 -24.63 -30.11
C LEU A 17 9.69 -24.82 -30.98
N GLY A 18 10.79 -25.26 -30.37
CA GLY A 18 12.06 -25.52 -31.04
C GLY A 18 12.92 -24.29 -31.30
N GLN A 19 12.37 -23.07 -31.15
CA GLN A 19 13.08 -21.81 -31.38
C GLN A 19 13.69 -21.24 -30.09
N VAL A 20 13.01 -21.43 -28.97
CA VAL A 20 13.43 -20.92 -27.65
C VAL A 20 13.39 -22.03 -26.60
N SER A 21 14.12 -21.82 -25.50
CA SER A 21 14.08 -22.77 -24.38
C SER A 21 12.67 -22.88 -23.81
N ARG A 22 12.35 -24.03 -23.18
CA ARG A 22 11.04 -24.22 -22.54
C ARG A 22 10.75 -23.14 -21.48
N VAL A 23 11.78 -22.69 -20.77
CA VAL A 23 11.65 -21.67 -19.72
C VAL A 23 11.29 -20.32 -20.34
N ASP A 24 12.01 -19.92 -21.40
CA ASP A 24 11.76 -18.65 -22.09
C ASP A 24 10.40 -18.64 -22.75
N ARG A 25 10.00 -19.76 -23.35
CA ARG A 25 8.68 -19.91 -23.96
C ARG A 25 7.55 -19.65 -22.96
N VAL A 26 7.60 -20.31 -21.80
CA VAL A 26 6.60 -20.10 -20.73
C VAL A 26 6.63 -18.66 -20.22
N SER A 27 7.82 -18.06 -20.11
CA SER A 27 7.96 -16.66 -19.71
C SER A 27 7.30 -15.71 -20.71
N ILE A 28 7.56 -15.88 -22.00
CA ILE A 28 6.99 -15.06 -23.09
C ILE A 28 5.48 -15.20 -23.12
N VAL A 29 4.95 -16.43 -23.08
CA VAL A 29 3.50 -16.68 -23.09
C VAL A 29 2.83 -16.01 -21.88
N LYS A 30 3.42 -16.13 -20.69
CA LYS A 30 2.90 -15.51 -19.47
C LYS A 30 2.96 -13.97 -19.52
N GLU A 31 3.98 -13.41 -20.14
CA GLU A 31 4.09 -11.96 -20.34
C GLU A 31 2.99 -11.45 -21.29
N VAL A 32 2.78 -12.12 -22.42
CA VAL A 32 1.70 -11.79 -23.37
C VAL A 32 0.33 -11.95 -22.73
N GLU A 33 0.12 -13.01 -21.93
CA GLU A 33 -1.10 -13.19 -21.14
C GLU A 33 -1.35 -12.01 -20.19
N SER A 34 -0.31 -11.58 -19.46
CA SER A 34 -0.41 -10.41 -18.56
C SER A 34 -0.79 -9.14 -19.31
N GLN A 35 -0.18 -8.89 -20.48
CA GLN A 35 -0.49 -7.72 -21.30
C GLN A 35 -1.95 -7.75 -21.81
N ILE A 36 -2.44 -8.92 -22.22
CA ILE A 36 -3.85 -9.09 -22.61
C ILE A 36 -4.78 -8.72 -21.46
N TYR A 37 -4.54 -9.24 -20.26
CA TYR A 37 -5.38 -8.93 -19.10
C TYR A 37 -5.28 -7.46 -18.68
N GLU A 38 -4.12 -6.83 -18.80
CA GLU A 38 -3.96 -5.39 -18.55
C GLU A 38 -4.78 -4.55 -19.53
N LEU A 39 -4.74 -4.88 -20.84
CA LEU A 39 -5.53 -4.19 -21.86
C LEU A 39 -7.03 -4.42 -21.68
N ILE A 40 -7.43 -5.62 -21.26
CA ILE A 40 -8.81 -5.95 -20.89
C ILE A 40 -9.23 -5.12 -19.67
N ALA A 41 -8.41 -5.03 -18.62
CA ALA A 41 -8.73 -4.28 -17.41
C ALA A 41 -8.83 -2.76 -17.63
N LEU A 42 -8.21 -2.25 -18.69
CA LEU A 42 -8.35 -0.84 -19.11
C LEU A 42 -9.68 -0.57 -19.82
N LYS A 43 -10.33 -1.59 -20.40
CA LYS A 43 -11.72 -1.49 -20.86
C LYS A 43 -12.64 -1.85 -19.70
N ASP A 44 -13.78 -1.18 -19.58
CA ASP A 44 -14.74 -1.47 -18.51
C ASP A 44 -15.11 -2.96 -18.49
N ALA A 45 -14.80 -3.63 -17.38
CA ALA A 45 -14.87 -5.09 -17.26
C ALA A 45 -16.30 -5.65 -17.45
N ASP A 46 -17.31 -4.82 -17.24
CA ASP A 46 -18.72 -5.21 -17.30
C ASP A 46 -19.30 -5.28 -18.73
N SER A 47 -18.59 -4.78 -19.75
CA SER A 47 -19.13 -4.65 -21.12
C SER A 47 -18.18 -5.04 -22.25
N ILE A 48 -17.15 -5.86 -21.98
CA ILE A 48 -16.23 -6.32 -23.03
C ILE A 48 -16.98 -7.18 -24.05
N SER A 49 -17.03 -6.72 -25.30
CA SER A 49 -17.60 -7.47 -26.41
C SER A 49 -16.55 -8.39 -27.05
N ARG A 50 -17.00 -9.29 -27.94
CA ARG A 50 -16.08 -10.14 -28.73
C ARG A 50 -15.19 -9.29 -29.65
N GLU A 51 -15.76 -8.22 -30.20
CA GLU A 51 -15.10 -7.28 -31.11
C GLU A 51 -13.99 -6.52 -30.38
N ASP A 52 -14.21 -6.13 -29.12
CA ASP A 52 -13.18 -5.50 -28.28
C ASP A 52 -11.97 -6.41 -28.07
N VAL A 53 -12.20 -7.70 -27.84
CA VAL A 53 -11.10 -8.67 -27.69
C VAL A 53 -10.32 -8.80 -28.99
N LEU A 54 -10.98 -8.80 -30.16
CA LEU A 54 -10.29 -8.82 -31.44
C LEU A 54 -9.47 -7.54 -31.69
N GLU A 55 -9.99 -6.38 -31.28
CA GLU A 55 -9.25 -5.12 -31.33
C GLU A 55 -8.00 -5.16 -30.44
N ILE A 56 -8.12 -5.68 -29.21
CA ILE A 56 -7.01 -5.87 -28.28
C ILE A 56 -5.96 -6.81 -28.88
N LEU A 57 -6.38 -7.94 -29.44
CA LEU A 57 -5.48 -8.91 -30.08
C LEU A 57 -4.79 -8.33 -31.33
N GLY A 58 -5.43 -7.39 -32.03
CA GLY A 58 -4.85 -6.66 -33.16
C GLY A 58 -3.82 -5.60 -32.77
N LYS A 59 -3.86 -5.11 -31.52
CA LYS A 59 -2.87 -4.16 -30.98
C LYS A 59 -1.59 -4.85 -30.50
N LEU A 60 -1.65 -6.15 -30.22
CA LEU A 60 -0.48 -6.92 -29.84
C LEU A 60 0.42 -7.17 -31.05
N ASP A 61 1.72 -7.31 -30.78
CA ASP A 61 2.69 -7.71 -31.80
C ASP A 61 2.22 -9.00 -32.53
N PRO A 62 2.47 -9.11 -33.85
CA PRO A 62 2.23 -10.34 -34.58
C PRO A 62 3.05 -11.48 -33.94
N PRO A 63 2.59 -12.73 -34.03
CA PRO A 63 3.23 -13.83 -33.32
C PRO A 63 4.67 -14.10 -33.83
N GLU A 64 4.98 -13.71 -35.07
CA GLU A 64 6.32 -13.78 -35.67
C GLU A 64 7.32 -12.83 -35.00
N ALA A 65 6.86 -11.73 -34.39
CA ALA A 65 7.74 -10.80 -33.67
C ALA A 65 8.40 -11.43 -32.44
N TYR A 66 7.91 -12.58 -31.98
CA TYR A 66 8.46 -13.32 -30.83
C TYR A 66 9.54 -14.34 -31.21
N LEU A 67 9.81 -14.51 -32.50
CA LEU A 67 10.87 -15.38 -32.96
C LEU A 67 12.24 -14.69 -32.77
N PRO A 68 13.26 -15.42 -32.28
CA PRO A 68 14.61 -14.90 -32.26
C PRO A 68 15.09 -14.71 -33.71
N GLU A 69 15.61 -13.52 -34.04
CA GLU A 69 16.25 -13.29 -35.34
C GLU A 69 17.44 -14.25 -35.49
N GLU A 70 17.53 -14.95 -36.64
CA GLU A 70 18.57 -15.94 -36.92
C GLU A 70 19.97 -15.35 -36.65
N GLY A 71 20.64 -15.85 -35.60
CA GLY A 71 21.97 -15.39 -35.19
C GLY A 71 22.02 -14.54 -33.92
N SER A 72 20.87 -14.24 -33.30
CA SER A 72 20.84 -13.63 -31.97
C SER A 72 21.07 -14.68 -30.87
N THR A 73 22.21 -14.59 -30.17
CA THR A 73 22.46 -15.40 -28.97
C THR A 73 21.32 -15.20 -27.96
N PRO A 74 20.81 -16.26 -27.30
CA PRO A 74 19.60 -16.22 -26.47
C PRO A 74 19.64 -15.17 -25.36
N GLU A 75 20.83 -14.83 -24.88
CA GLU A 75 21.04 -13.84 -23.82
C GLU A 75 20.81 -12.38 -24.26
N ARG A 76 20.85 -12.07 -25.57
CA ARG A 76 20.67 -10.71 -26.10
C ARG A 76 19.23 -10.37 -26.51
N VAL A 77 18.38 -11.37 -26.75
CA VAL A 77 17.01 -11.17 -27.23
C VAL A 77 16.13 -10.50 -26.16
N ILE A 78 16.32 -10.84 -24.89
CA ILE A 78 15.52 -10.30 -23.77
C ILE A 78 15.82 -8.80 -23.55
N ILE A 79 17.05 -8.34 -23.81
CA ILE A 79 17.47 -6.96 -23.52
C ILE A 79 17.22 -6.04 -24.72
N ALA A 80 17.39 -6.52 -25.95
CA ALA A 80 17.23 -5.70 -27.16
C ALA A 80 15.76 -5.35 -27.46
N ARG A 81 14.81 -6.23 -27.10
CA ARG A 81 13.40 -6.04 -27.43
C ARG A 81 12.71 -4.94 -26.62
N LYS A 82 13.29 -4.52 -25.48
CA LYS A 82 12.79 -3.39 -24.68
C LYS A 82 12.92 -2.03 -25.38
N LYS A 83 13.66 -1.94 -26.50
CA LYS A 83 14.10 -0.64 -27.04
C LYS A 83 13.55 -0.24 -28.41
N SER A 84 12.95 -1.13 -29.22
CA SER A 84 12.82 -0.83 -30.66
C SER A 84 11.42 -0.54 -31.24
N SER A 85 10.31 -0.77 -30.54
CA SER A 85 8.99 -0.50 -31.12
C SER A 85 8.00 0.06 -30.10
N SER A 86 8.15 1.35 -29.81
CA SER A 86 7.05 2.12 -29.25
C SER A 86 7.18 3.56 -29.71
N GLU A 87 6.64 3.84 -30.91
CA GLU A 87 5.86 5.05 -31.10
C GLU A 87 4.67 4.91 -30.15
N SER A 88 4.94 5.24 -28.89
CA SER A 88 4.06 5.07 -27.75
C SER A 88 2.88 6.01 -27.96
N ILE A 89 1.71 5.44 -28.22
CA ILE A 89 0.49 6.01 -27.67
C ILE A 89 0.77 6.10 -26.17
N VAL A 90 1.09 7.31 -25.72
CA VAL A 90 1.26 7.64 -24.31
C VAL A 90 -0.13 7.58 -23.69
N ILE A 91 -0.65 6.37 -23.51
CA ILE A 91 -1.62 6.13 -22.45
C ILE A 91 -0.85 6.54 -21.20
N PRO A 92 -1.34 7.51 -20.39
CA PRO A 92 -0.71 7.82 -19.13
C PRO A 92 -0.87 6.59 -18.24
N ILE A 93 0.07 5.65 -18.36
CA ILE A 93 0.32 4.59 -17.39
C ILE A 93 0.42 5.36 -16.09
N ALA A 94 -0.59 5.20 -15.24
CA ALA A 94 -0.65 5.85 -13.95
C ALA A 94 0.70 5.64 -13.29
N LYS A 95 1.48 6.74 -13.24
CA LYS A 95 2.83 6.75 -12.69
C LYS A 95 2.73 6.01 -11.37
N ASN A 96 3.56 4.98 -11.20
CA ASN A 96 3.76 4.25 -9.95
C ASN A 96 3.39 5.16 -8.77
N PRO A 97 2.45 4.78 -7.88
CA PRO A 97 2.01 5.65 -6.81
C PRO A 97 3.25 6.23 -6.14
N PRO A 98 3.32 7.56 -5.99
CA PRO A 98 4.57 8.26 -5.78
C PRO A 98 5.25 7.65 -4.56
N ARG A 99 6.54 7.28 -4.70
CA ARG A 99 7.38 6.81 -3.59
C ARG A 99 7.36 7.74 -2.37
N GLU A 100 6.87 8.96 -2.57
CA GLU A 100 6.67 10.00 -1.57
C GLU A 100 5.58 9.66 -0.55
N LEU A 101 4.53 8.89 -0.91
CA LEU A 101 3.46 8.57 0.03
C LEU A 101 3.96 7.76 1.24
N GLY A 102 4.89 6.83 1.01
CA GLY A 102 5.50 6.04 2.09
C GLY A 102 6.40 6.88 3.02
N ARG A 103 7.08 7.91 2.48
CA ARG A 103 7.89 8.84 3.28
C ARG A 103 7.01 9.76 4.13
N LEU A 104 5.92 10.25 3.55
CA LEU A 104 4.94 11.07 4.28
C LEU A 104 4.31 10.30 5.44
N GLY A 105 3.95 9.03 5.24
CA GLY A 105 3.45 8.17 6.33
C GLY A 105 4.45 7.99 7.47
N GLY A 106 5.73 7.79 7.16
CA GLY A 106 6.79 7.69 8.17
C GLY A 106 7.01 8.99 8.95
N ILE A 107 7.05 10.14 8.25
CA ILE A 107 7.20 11.46 8.88
C ILE A 107 5.99 11.75 9.78
N LEU A 108 4.76 11.52 9.28
CA LEU A 108 3.52 11.70 10.05
C LEU A 108 3.51 10.85 11.32
N GLY A 109 3.93 9.58 11.23
CA GLY A 109 4.06 8.69 12.38
C GLY A 109 5.06 9.19 13.42
N LEU A 110 6.25 9.64 12.99
CA LEU A 110 7.25 10.21 13.89
C LEU A 110 6.78 11.53 14.54
N THR A 111 6.13 12.41 13.77
CA THR A 111 5.59 13.66 14.31
C THR A 111 4.47 13.43 15.31
N SER A 112 3.62 12.42 15.07
CA SER A 112 2.59 11.98 16.02
C SER A 112 3.21 11.51 17.34
N LEU A 113 4.25 10.68 17.27
CA LEU A 113 4.98 10.21 18.45
C LEU A 113 5.61 11.36 19.24
N GLY A 114 6.25 12.31 18.55
CA GLY A 114 6.84 13.49 19.16
C GLY A 114 5.81 14.36 19.87
N MET A 115 4.65 14.61 19.23
CA MET A 115 3.54 15.35 19.83
C MET A 115 2.97 14.64 21.05
N LEU A 116 2.89 13.31 21.05
CA LEU A 116 2.42 12.52 22.18
C LEU A 116 3.37 12.62 23.38
N LEU A 117 4.68 12.49 23.16
CA LEU A 117 5.67 12.65 24.22
C LEU A 117 5.62 14.06 24.82
N LEU A 118 5.42 15.07 23.97
CA LEU A 118 5.33 16.46 24.40
C LEU A 118 4.03 16.72 25.18
N SER A 119 2.88 16.18 24.73
CA SER A 119 1.62 16.29 25.48
C SER A 119 1.70 15.60 26.85
N PHE A 120 2.40 14.46 26.92
CA PHE A 120 2.62 13.74 28.16
C PHE A 120 3.46 14.55 29.15
N GLY A 121 4.52 15.22 28.68
CA GLY A 121 5.32 16.14 29.50
C GLY A 121 4.49 17.30 30.07
N VAL A 122 3.62 17.90 29.24
CA VAL A 122 2.72 18.97 29.68
C VAL A 122 1.71 18.46 30.71
N LEU A 123 1.16 17.27 30.53
CA LEU A 123 0.27 16.65 31.51
C LEU A 123 0.94 16.44 32.87
N ILE A 124 2.19 15.96 32.90
CA ILE A 124 2.94 15.78 34.14
C ILE A 124 3.12 17.13 34.84
N LEU A 125 3.47 18.19 34.10
CA LEU A 125 3.62 19.53 34.66
C LEU A 125 2.31 20.08 35.22
N ILE A 126 1.19 19.88 34.51
CA ILE A 126 -0.15 20.26 34.97
C ILE A 126 -0.54 19.44 36.20
N ALA A 127 -0.27 18.13 36.21
CA ALA A 127 -0.53 17.26 37.35
C ALA A 127 0.24 17.74 38.58
N LEU A 128 1.54 17.96 38.45
CA LEU A 128 2.39 18.44 39.54
C LEU A 128 1.93 19.79 40.10
N LYS A 129 1.44 20.68 39.24
CA LYS A 129 0.99 22.03 39.65
C LYS A 129 -0.42 22.05 40.22
N ASN A 130 -1.36 21.34 39.60
CA ASN A 130 -2.80 21.52 39.84
C ASN A 130 -3.45 20.39 40.65
N TYR A 131 -2.74 19.28 40.93
CA TYR A 131 -3.30 18.15 41.70
C TYR A 131 -3.79 18.56 43.10
N ILE A 132 -3.25 19.65 43.66
CA ILE A 132 -3.59 20.12 45.01
C ILE A 132 -4.77 21.12 45.01
N GLN A 133 -5.00 21.86 43.91
CA GLN A 133 -5.92 23.01 43.93
C GLN A 133 -7.32 22.73 43.35
N ASP A 134 -7.44 22.04 42.22
CA ASP A 134 -8.75 21.85 41.55
C ASP A 134 -8.83 20.52 40.76
N PRO A 135 -9.45 19.46 41.32
CA PRO A 135 -9.51 18.15 40.67
C PRO A 135 -10.38 18.13 39.40
N GLN A 136 -11.34 19.05 39.25
CA GLN A 136 -12.20 19.12 38.06
C GLN A 136 -11.44 19.63 36.82
N ASN A 137 -10.62 20.67 37.00
CA ASN A 137 -9.78 21.22 35.93
C ASN A 137 -8.71 20.21 35.49
N PHE A 138 -8.22 19.40 36.43
CA PHE A 138 -7.30 18.30 36.14
C PHE A 138 -7.95 17.22 35.25
N ALA A 139 -9.17 16.79 35.56
CA ALA A 139 -9.90 15.80 34.77
C ALA A 139 -10.19 16.30 33.33
N PHE A 140 -10.58 17.57 33.18
CA PHE A 140 -10.79 18.18 31.86
C PHE A 140 -9.50 18.28 31.04
N ALA A 141 -8.40 18.72 31.66
CA ALA A 141 -7.10 18.80 30.99
C ALA A 141 -6.60 17.42 30.54
N LEU A 142 -6.79 16.39 31.38
CA LEU A 142 -6.48 15.00 31.05
C LEU A 142 -7.29 14.52 29.84
N GLY A 143 -8.62 14.68 29.89
CA GLY A 143 -9.52 14.27 28.81
C GLY A 143 -9.18 14.92 27.48
N PHE A 144 -8.97 16.24 27.47
CA PHE A 144 -8.66 16.98 26.25
C PHE A 144 -7.31 16.59 25.65
N SER A 145 -6.31 16.35 26.49
CA SER A 145 -4.97 15.95 26.04
C SER A 145 -4.92 14.54 25.43
N LEU A 146 -5.87 13.67 25.78
CA LEU A 146 -5.96 12.30 25.25
C LEU A 146 -6.68 12.25 23.88
N ILE A 147 -7.61 13.17 23.62
CA ILE A 147 -8.37 13.20 22.36
C ILE A 147 -7.47 13.48 21.16
N ILE A 148 -6.57 14.45 21.29
CA ILE A 148 -5.66 14.89 20.20
C ILE A 148 -4.77 13.74 19.70
N PRO A 149 -4.01 13.01 20.56
CA PRO A 149 -3.18 11.89 20.13
C PRO A 149 -3.98 10.73 19.53
N VAL A 150 -5.18 10.44 20.06
CA VAL A 150 -6.06 9.39 19.52
C VAL A 150 -6.46 9.71 18.07
N ALA A 151 -6.88 10.95 17.81
CA ALA A 151 -7.27 11.39 16.46
C ALA A 151 -6.10 11.36 15.46
N THR A 152 -4.89 11.76 15.89
CA THR A 152 -3.69 11.69 15.04
C THR A 152 -3.18 10.25 14.84
N CYS A 153 -3.39 9.36 15.81
CA CYS A 153 -2.98 7.97 15.71
C CYS A 153 -3.88 7.18 14.74
N THR A 154 -5.20 7.37 14.80
CA THR A 154 -6.14 6.66 13.92
C THR A 154 -5.95 7.06 12.46
N SER A 155 -5.75 8.34 12.18
CA SER A 155 -5.46 8.84 10.83
C SER A 155 -4.12 8.32 10.29
N GLY A 156 -3.06 8.28 11.11
CA GLY A 156 -1.76 7.71 10.73
C GLY A 156 -1.81 6.19 10.46
N LEU A 157 -2.61 5.45 11.22
CA LEU A 157 -2.79 4.01 11.08
C LEU A 157 -3.52 3.67 9.77
N VAL A 158 -4.59 4.40 9.44
CA VAL A 158 -5.34 4.23 8.18
C VAL A 158 -4.42 4.48 6.97
N VAL A 159 -3.62 5.55 6.99
CA VAL A 159 -2.67 5.86 5.91
C VAL A 159 -1.58 4.78 5.79
N SER A 160 -1.09 4.24 6.93
CA SER A 160 -0.10 3.15 6.92
C SER A 160 -0.65 1.85 6.36
N ILE A 161 -1.88 1.45 6.71
CA ILE A 161 -2.53 0.24 6.17
C ILE A 161 -2.65 0.31 4.65
N ILE A 162 -3.08 1.47 4.12
CA ILE A 162 -3.21 1.68 2.67
C ILE A 162 -1.84 1.58 1.96
N GLY A 163 -0.74 1.88 2.66
CA GLY A 163 0.63 1.83 2.15
C GLY A 163 1.34 0.46 2.22
N VAL A 164 0.77 -0.57 2.84
CA VAL A 164 1.48 -1.84 3.19
C VAL A 164 2.01 -2.63 1.98
N LYS A 165 1.54 -2.39 0.75
CA LYS A 165 1.94 -3.21 -0.40
C LYS A 165 3.41 -3.12 -0.82
N ARG A 166 4.24 -2.18 -0.31
CA ARG A 166 5.66 -2.08 -0.69
C ARG A 166 6.59 -1.61 0.45
N LYS A 167 7.46 -2.53 0.94
CA LYS A 167 8.65 -2.36 1.83
C LYS A 167 8.40 -2.16 3.33
N PHE A 168 9.49 -2.18 4.12
CA PHE A 168 9.61 -2.25 5.60
C PHE A 168 9.09 -1.03 6.41
N MET A 169 8.95 0.16 5.82
CA MET A 169 8.54 1.38 6.55
C MET A 169 7.11 1.37 7.15
N PRO A 170 6.08 0.77 6.52
CA PRO A 170 4.74 0.64 7.09
C PRO A 170 4.73 -0.18 8.38
N ILE A 171 5.66 -1.13 8.54
CA ILE A 171 5.79 -1.96 9.75
C ILE A 171 6.15 -1.07 10.96
N ALA A 172 7.07 -0.12 10.77
CA ALA A 172 7.44 0.84 11.81
C ALA A 172 6.25 1.74 12.21
N GLY A 173 5.41 2.12 11.24
CA GLY A 173 4.17 2.86 11.50
C GLY A 173 3.18 2.06 12.32
N ILE A 174 2.99 0.78 12.00
CA ILE A 174 2.11 -0.13 12.76
C ILE A 174 2.62 -0.30 14.19
N ILE A 175 3.92 -0.55 14.38
CA ILE A 175 4.53 -0.71 15.71
C ILE A 175 4.40 0.57 16.55
N ALA A 176 4.67 1.73 15.97
CA ALA A 176 4.51 3.01 16.67
C ALA A 176 3.04 3.26 17.07
N SER A 177 2.10 2.89 16.20
CA SER A 177 0.67 3.02 16.47
C SER A 177 0.20 2.09 17.58
N THR A 178 0.65 0.84 17.59
CA THR A 178 0.28 -0.13 18.64
C THR A 178 0.88 0.25 20.00
N MET A 179 2.13 0.71 20.04
CA MET A 179 2.73 1.22 21.29
C MET A 179 1.95 2.42 21.83
N THR A 180 1.53 3.33 20.96
CA THR A 180 0.73 4.50 21.33
C THR A 180 -0.60 4.09 21.97
N ILE A 181 -1.32 3.16 21.34
CA ILE A 181 -2.59 2.64 21.87
C ILE A 181 -2.39 1.98 23.24
N SER A 182 -1.32 1.20 23.41
CA SER A 182 -1.00 0.54 24.69
C SER A 182 -0.75 1.54 25.82
N ILE A 183 0.00 2.61 25.55
CA ILE A 183 0.27 3.69 26.51
C ILE A 183 -1.04 4.40 26.91
N ILE A 184 -1.92 4.67 25.94
CA ILE A 184 -3.22 5.30 26.20
C ILE A 184 -4.08 4.41 27.11
N LEU A 185 -4.16 3.11 26.83
CA LEU A 185 -4.91 2.16 27.67
C LEU A 185 -4.34 2.07 29.09
N ALA A 186 -3.01 2.06 29.24
CA ALA A 186 -2.36 2.08 30.55
C ALA A 186 -2.69 3.36 31.34
N LEU A 187 -2.71 4.52 30.68
CA LEU A 187 -3.09 5.79 31.29
C LEU A 187 -4.54 5.80 31.75
N ILE A 188 -5.46 5.30 30.93
CA ILE A 188 -6.88 5.17 31.31
C ILE A 188 -7.01 4.27 32.54
N GLY A 189 -6.32 3.12 32.54
CA GLY A 189 -6.33 2.20 33.69
C GLY A 189 -5.81 2.85 34.97
N LEU A 190 -4.73 3.62 34.88
CA LEU A 190 -4.17 4.36 36.02
C LEU A 190 -5.15 5.42 36.55
N ILE A 191 -5.83 6.16 35.67
CA ILE A 191 -6.85 7.14 36.07
C ILE A 191 -8.03 6.44 36.77
N LEU A 192 -8.53 5.33 36.22
CA LEU A 192 -9.61 4.56 36.82
C LEU A 192 -9.22 4.00 38.19
N PHE A 193 -7.97 3.53 38.34
CA PHE A 193 -7.43 3.09 39.62
C PHE A 193 -7.50 4.21 40.68
N PHE A 194 -7.02 5.41 40.35
CA PHE A 194 -7.09 6.56 41.27
C PHE A 194 -8.52 7.01 41.60
N ILE A 195 -9.49 6.81 40.69
CA ILE A 195 -10.90 7.09 40.97
C ILE A 195 -11.47 6.03 41.93
N SER A 196 -11.14 4.76 41.72
CA SER A 196 -11.62 3.64 42.54
C SER A 196 -11.07 3.67 43.96
N ASP A 197 -9.84 4.18 44.15
CA ASP A 197 -9.17 4.18 45.45
C ASP A 197 -9.61 5.34 46.36
N LYS A 198 -10.52 6.21 45.91
CA LYS A 198 -11.13 7.21 46.79
C LYS A 198 -12.07 6.51 47.78
N PRO A 199 -11.75 6.46 49.08
CA PRO A 199 -12.63 5.85 50.05
C PRO A 199 -13.97 6.61 50.05
N LEU A 200 -15.07 5.85 50.11
CA LEU A 200 -16.46 6.32 50.25
C LEU A 200 -16.71 7.02 51.60
N SER A 201 -15.85 7.97 51.97
CA SER A 201 -15.92 8.76 53.20
C SER A 201 -16.80 9.99 52.98
N TYR A 202 -18.03 9.77 52.54
CA TYR A 202 -19.11 10.76 52.52
C TYR A 202 -20.44 10.07 52.80
N ALA A 203 -20.56 9.55 54.02
CA ALA A 203 -21.83 9.19 54.63
C ALA A 203 -21.74 9.59 56.11
N GLY A 204 -21.86 10.90 56.36
CA GLY A 204 -21.89 11.53 57.68
C GLY A 204 -22.56 12.88 57.56
#